data_AF-A0AB35KC44-F1
#
_entry.id   AF-A0AB35KC44-F1
#
_cell.length_a   1.000
_cell.length_b   1.000
_cell.length_c   1.000
_cell.angle_alpha   90.00
_cell.angle_beta   90.00
_cell.angle_gamma   90.00
#
_symmetry.space_group_name_H-M   'P 1'
#
loop_
_entity.id
_entity.type
_entity.pdbx_description
1 polymer ?
#
loop_
_entity_poly.entity_id
_entity_poly.type
_entity_poly.pdbx_seq_one_letter_code
_entity_poly.pdbx_strand_id
1 'polypeptide(L)'
;MSVFAEQLKTLRKKNSLTQKELAEKVGVKQNSYANWENGNREPNIEMLVRIADYFDVSLDYLLGGKMKNITEEFSLCLKKLRMKRKLSQKQIAEELKISQQQYSKWEGGIITPNAETLVRLADYFDVSVDYLLGRKIERN
;
A
#
# COMPACT_ATOMS: atom_id res chain seq x y z
N MET A 1 -1.13 12.58 21.52
CA MET A 1 -2.05 12.51 20.37
C MET A 1 -2.01 11.09 19.84
N SER A 2 -3.14 10.46 19.54
CA SER A 2 -3.14 9.08 19.02
C SER A 2 -2.60 9.02 17.59
N VAL A 3 -2.11 7.86 17.17
CA VAL A 3 -1.58 7.66 15.81
C VAL A 3 -2.65 7.97 14.76
N PHE A 4 -3.89 7.53 15.01
CA PHE A 4 -5.06 7.87 14.19
C PHE A 4 -5.29 9.38 14.08
N ALA A 5 -5.22 10.12 15.18
CA ALA A 5 -5.47 11.57 15.18
C ALA A 5 -4.44 12.34 14.32
N GLU A 6 -3.16 11.96 14.43
CA GLU A 6 -2.11 12.52 13.56
C GLU A 6 -2.34 12.15 12.09
N GLN A 7 -2.68 10.89 11.81
CA GLN A 7 -2.93 10.43 10.45
C GLN A 7 -4.13 11.13 9.80
N LEU A 8 -5.22 11.31 10.56
CA LEU A 8 -6.41 12.05 10.13
C LEU A 8 -6.05 13.49 9.77
N LYS A 9 -5.25 14.16 10.62
CA LYS A 9 -4.74 15.51 10.39
C LYS A 9 -3.88 15.59 9.13
N THR A 10 -3.02 14.60 8.91
CA THR A 10 -2.18 14.51 7.71
C THR A 10 -3.02 14.37 6.45
N LEU A 11 -3.99 13.46 6.43
CA LEU A 11 -4.90 13.24 5.31
C LEU A 11 -5.70 14.51 4.98
N ARG A 12 -6.26 15.17 6.00
CA ARG A 12 -6.96 16.44 5.83
C ARG A 12 -6.08 17.52 5.20
N LYS A 13 -4.87 17.70 5.73
CA LYS A 13 -3.93 18.73 5.23
C LYS A 13 -3.43 18.43 3.81
N LYS A 14 -3.18 17.16 3.47
CA LYS A 14 -2.79 16.76 2.10
C LYS A 14 -3.87 17.07 1.07
N ASN A 15 -5.13 17.06 1.48
CA ASN A 15 -6.27 17.43 0.65
C ASN A 15 -6.64 18.92 0.73
N SER A 16 -5.82 19.74 1.41
CA SER A 16 -6.04 21.18 1.58
C SER A 16 -7.39 21.54 2.22
N LEU A 17 -7.92 20.69 3.10
CA LEU A 17 -9.20 20.90 3.75
C LEU A 17 -9.03 21.53 5.14
N THR A 18 -9.97 22.39 5.50
CA THR A 18 -10.19 22.82 6.89
C THR A 18 -10.90 21.73 7.69
N GLN A 19 -10.85 21.82 9.03
CA GLN A 19 -11.58 20.88 9.89
C GLN A 19 -13.09 20.93 9.65
N LYS A 20 -13.62 22.13 9.32
CA LYS A 20 -15.03 22.35 9.03
C LYS A 20 -15.44 21.66 7.72
N GLU A 21 -14.68 21.89 6.65
CA GLU A 21 -14.97 21.29 5.33
C GLU A 21 -14.93 19.77 5.39
N LEU A 22 -13.92 19.19 6.05
CA LEU A 22 -13.85 17.74 6.17
C LEU A 22 -15.01 17.18 7.02
N ALA A 23 -15.37 17.85 8.11
CA ALA A 23 -16.50 17.45 8.93
C ALA A 23 -17.81 17.44 8.10
N GLU A 24 -18.04 18.46 7.28
CA GLU A 24 -19.18 18.53 6.37
C GLU A 24 -19.16 17.39 5.35
N LYS A 25 -17.99 17.09 4.76
CA LYS A 25 -17.82 16.01 3.77
C LYS A 25 -18.10 14.61 4.34
N VAL A 26 -17.71 14.35 5.59
CA VAL A 26 -17.98 13.06 6.25
C VAL A 26 -19.32 13.05 7.02
N GLY A 27 -20.08 14.15 6.97
CA GLY A 27 -21.43 14.24 7.52
C GLY A 27 -21.49 14.37 9.05
N VAL A 28 -20.53 15.08 9.66
CA VAL A 28 -20.48 15.32 11.12
C VAL A 28 -20.30 16.79 11.46
N LYS A 29 -20.57 17.13 12.73
CA LYS A 29 -20.31 18.48 13.24
C LYS A 29 -18.80 18.73 13.36
N GLN A 30 -18.36 19.96 13.06
CA GLN A 30 -16.95 20.37 13.20
C GLN A 30 -16.36 20.04 14.58
N ASN A 31 -17.12 20.25 15.66
CA ASN A 31 -16.66 19.94 17.02
C ASN A 31 -16.39 18.43 17.22
N SER A 32 -17.19 17.56 16.60
CA SER A 32 -16.96 16.11 16.64
C SER A 32 -15.65 15.76 15.95
N TYR A 33 -15.42 16.32 14.76
CA TYR A 33 -14.17 16.14 14.02
C TYR A 33 -12.95 16.67 14.79
N ALA A 34 -13.05 17.87 15.36
CA ALA A 34 -11.98 18.48 16.14
C ALA A 34 -11.61 17.62 17.35
N ASN A 35 -12.58 17.00 18.01
CA ASN A 35 -12.31 16.06 19.10
C ASN A 35 -11.53 14.82 18.63
N TRP A 36 -11.79 14.33 17.43
CA TRP A 36 -11.04 13.22 16.84
C TRP A 36 -9.61 13.62 16.49
N GLU A 37 -9.44 14.73 15.78
CA GLU A 37 -8.12 15.20 15.34
C GLU A 37 -7.22 15.65 16.52
N ASN A 38 -7.82 16.11 17.63
CA ASN A 38 -7.06 16.45 18.84
C ASN A 38 -6.80 15.24 19.74
N GLY A 39 -7.39 14.07 19.46
CA GLY A 39 -7.28 12.87 20.28
C GLY A 39 -8.09 12.91 21.59
N ASN A 40 -9.08 13.80 21.69
CA ASN A 40 -9.96 13.92 22.86
C ASN A 40 -11.04 12.82 22.87
N ARG A 41 -11.41 12.31 21.70
CA ARG A 41 -12.40 11.24 21.52
C ARG A 41 -12.08 10.45 20.26
N GLU A 42 -12.47 9.18 20.21
CA GLU A 42 -12.36 8.36 19.00
C GLU A 42 -13.69 8.31 18.23
N PRO A 43 -13.68 8.25 16.89
CA PRO A 43 -14.86 7.94 16.10
C PRO A 43 -15.29 6.49 16.32
N ASN A 44 -16.56 6.20 16.04
CA ASN A 44 -17.04 4.81 15.99
C ASN A 44 -16.60 4.12 14.68
N ILE A 45 -16.84 2.81 14.58
CA ILE A 45 -16.45 2.01 13.41
C ILE A 45 -17.09 2.53 12.12
N GLU A 46 -18.37 2.88 12.14
CA GLU A 46 -19.06 3.45 10.96
C GLU A 46 -18.35 4.70 10.45
N MET A 47 -17.93 5.58 11.36
CA MET A 47 -17.22 6.80 10.99
C MET A 47 -15.80 6.54 10.52
N LEU A 48 -15.10 5.55 11.09
CA LEU A 48 -13.79 5.12 10.58
C LEU A 48 -13.90 4.65 9.13
N VAL A 49 -14.91 3.83 8.80
CA VAL A 49 -15.16 3.36 7.44
C VAL A 49 -15.45 4.54 6.52
N ARG A 50 -16.36 5.44 6.91
CA ARG A 50 -16.70 6.61 6.07
C ARG A 50 -15.50 7.54 5.82
N ILE A 51 -14.65 7.73 6.81
CA ILE A 51 -13.42 8.53 6.66
C ILE A 51 -12.44 7.82 5.70
N ALA A 52 -12.27 6.50 5.85
CA ALA A 52 -11.41 5.70 5.00
C ALA A 52 -11.87 5.74 3.53
N ASP A 53 -13.17 5.56 3.29
CA ASP A 53 -13.79 5.64 1.97
C ASP A 53 -13.64 7.03 1.37
N TYR A 54 -13.85 8.09 2.16
CA TYR A 54 -13.72 9.47 1.69
C TYR A 54 -12.31 9.78 1.16
N PHE A 55 -11.28 9.26 1.83
CA PHE A 55 -9.89 9.47 1.45
C PHE A 55 -9.36 8.42 0.47
N ASP A 56 -10.16 7.42 0.09
CA ASP A 56 -9.76 6.26 -0.70
C ASP A 56 -8.51 5.56 -0.11
N VAL A 57 -8.56 5.28 1.20
CA VAL A 57 -7.49 4.59 1.92
C VAL A 57 -8.03 3.39 2.71
N SER A 58 -7.15 2.43 3.02
CA SER A 58 -7.53 1.33 3.91
C SER A 58 -7.70 1.80 5.36
N LEU A 59 -8.55 1.09 6.12
CA LEU A 59 -8.65 1.29 7.58
C LEU A 59 -7.31 1.09 8.29
N ASP A 60 -6.52 0.12 7.85
CA ASP A 60 -5.16 -0.11 8.36
C ASP A 60 -4.30 1.15 8.22
N TYR A 61 -4.28 1.77 7.03
CA TYR A 61 -3.55 3.01 6.81
C TYR A 61 -4.08 4.17 7.64
N LEU A 62 -5.40 4.30 7.74
CA LEU A 62 -6.05 5.35 8.54
C LEU A 62 -5.69 5.24 10.04
N LEU A 63 -5.56 4.01 10.55
CA LEU A 63 -5.25 3.73 11.96
C LEU A 63 -3.74 3.71 12.27
N GLY A 64 -2.89 4.15 11.33
CA GLY A 64 -1.44 4.26 11.53
C GLY A 64 -0.61 3.16 10.89
N GLY A 65 -1.24 2.26 10.14
CA GLY A 65 -0.56 1.36 9.22
C GLY A 65 0.20 2.14 8.14
N LYS A 66 1.21 1.52 7.54
CA LYS A 66 1.96 2.13 6.44
C LYS A 66 1.21 1.94 5.13
N MET A 67 1.29 2.93 4.24
CA MET A 67 0.77 2.76 2.89
C MET A 67 1.58 1.65 2.25
N LYS A 68 0.91 0.60 1.77
CA LYS A 68 1.60 -0.48 1.05
C LYS A 68 2.18 0.11 -0.22
N ASN A 69 3.49 0.28 -0.24
CA ASN A 69 4.21 0.73 -1.42
C ASN A 69 4.30 -0.46 -2.38
N ILE A 70 3.70 -0.33 -3.56
CA ILE A 70 3.67 -1.37 -4.58
C ILE A 70 5.08 -1.87 -4.91
N THR A 71 6.07 -0.97 -4.93
CA THR A 71 7.48 -1.31 -5.20
C THR A 71 8.08 -2.17 -4.09
N GLU A 72 7.79 -1.84 -2.82
CA GLU A 72 8.26 -2.60 -1.66
C GLU A 72 7.59 -3.98 -1.58
N GLU A 73 6.27 -4.03 -1.79
CA GLU A 73 5.52 -5.29 -1.85
C GLU A 73 6.02 -6.20 -2.99
N PHE A 74 6.23 -5.61 -4.17
CA PHE A 74 6.76 -6.32 -5.33
C PHE A 74 8.16 -6.89 -5.09
N SER A 75 9.10 -6.05 -4.63
CA SER A 75 10.47 -6.48 -4.37
C SER A 75 10.55 -7.60 -3.33
N LEU A 76 9.74 -7.50 -2.27
CA LEU A 76 9.63 -8.51 -1.23
C LEU A 76 9.03 -9.82 -1.78
N CYS A 77 7.94 -9.73 -2.55
CA CYS A 77 7.27 -10.88 -3.14
C CYS A 77 8.18 -11.61 -4.13
N LEU A 78 8.85 -10.87 -5.01
CA LEU A 78 9.81 -11.38 -5.98
C LEU A 78 10.94 -12.16 -5.29
N LYS A 79 11.53 -11.56 -4.24
CA LYS A 79 12.57 -12.22 -3.45
C LYS A 79 12.07 -13.49 -2.77
N LYS A 80 10.86 -13.47 -2.20
CA LYS A 80 10.24 -14.67 -1.58
C LYS A 80 10.05 -15.80 -2.60
N LEU A 81 9.50 -15.50 -3.78
CA LEU A 81 9.26 -16.50 -4.83
C LEU A 81 10.57 -17.11 -5.33
N ARG A 82 11.59 -16.29 -5.58
CA ARG A 82 12.93 -16.75 -5.97
C ARG A 82 13.53 -17.70 -4.93
N MET A 83 13.47 -17.33 -3.66
CA MET A 83 14.02 -18.13 -2.56
C MET A 83 13.25 -19.44 -2.35
N LYS A 84 11.91 -19.43 -2.52
CA LYS A 84 11.08 -20.65 -2.45
C LYS A 84 11.49 -21.68 -3.50
N ARG A 85 11.88 -21.22 -4.70
CA ARG A 85 12.42 -22.07 -5.78
C ARG A 85 13.93 -22.31 -5.67
N LYS A 86 14.61 -21.82 -4.62
CA LYS A 86 16.06 -21.96 -4.38
C LYS A 86 16.94 -21.44 -5.53
N LEU A 87 16.48 -20.41 -6.23
CA LEU A 87 17.19 -19.81 -7.36
C LEU A 87 18.11 -18.67 -6.91
N SER A 88 19.26 -18.53 -7.56
CA SER A 88 20.09 -17.31 -7.47
C SER A 88 19.52 -16.20 -8.36
N GLN A 89 19.89 -14.94 -8.08
CA GLN A 89 19.50 -13.81 -8.92
C GLN A 89 20.04 -13.94 -10.36
N LYS A 90 21.20 -14.59 -10.55
CA LYS A 90 21.79 -14.83 -11.85
C LYS A 90 20.98 -15.84 -12.67
N GLN A 91 20.61 -16.97 -12.07
CA GLN A 91 19.84 -18.02 -12.75
C GLN A 91 18.50 -17.51 -13.29
N ILE A 92 17.74 -16.77 -12.48
CA ILE A 92 16.46 -16.23 -12.93
C ILE A 92 16.62 -15.11 -13.96
N ALA A 93 17.67 -14.29 -13.85
CA ALA A 93 17.94 -13.26 -14.84
C ALA A 93 18.24 -13.86 -16.22
N GLU A 94 19.02 -14.95 -16.26
CA GLU A 94 19.32 -15.70 -17.49
C GLU A 94 18.04 -16.29 -18.10
N GLU A 95 17.18 -16.91 -17.28
CA GLU A 95 15.91 -17.51 -17.72
C GLU A 95 14.93 -16.45 -18.28
N LEU A 96 14.89 -15.27 -17.66
CA LEU A 96 14.09 -14.14 -18.11
C LEU A 96 14.75 -13.33 -19.24
N LYS A 97 15.97 -13.71 -19.67
CA LYS A 97 16.75 -13.00 -20.69
C LYS A 97 16.97 -11.52 -20.36
N ILE A 98 17.30 -11.23 -19.10
CA ILE A 98 17.61 -9.90 -18.58
C ILE A 98 18.97 -9.90 -17.87
N SER A 99 19.50 -8.72 -17.54
CA SER A 99 20.73 -8.64 -16.76
C SER A 99 20.49 -8.96 -15.27
N GLN A 100 21.45 -9.63 -14.63
CA GLN A 100 21.42 -9.87 -13.17
C GLN A 100 21.38 -8.55 -12.37
N GLN A 101 22.00 -7.49 -12.89
CA GLN A 101 21.95 -6.15 -12.30
C GLN A 101 20.52 -5.57 -12.29
N GLN A 102 19.78 -5.73 -13.38
CA GLN A 102 18.39 -5.30 -13.49
C GLN A 102 17.50 -6.06 -12.50
N TYR A 103 17.66 -7.38 -12.41
CA TYR A 103 16.92 -8.20 -11.44
C TYR A 103 17.25 -7.82 -9.99
N SER A 104 18.53 -7.57 -9.69
CA SER A 104 18.96 -7.12 -8.36
C SER A 104 18.32 -5.78 -7.96
N LYS A 105 18.23 -4.82 -8.90
CA LYS A 105 17.57 -3.53 -8.65
C LYS A 105 16.06 -3.68 -8.37
N TRP A 106 15.40 -4.69 -8.95
CA TRP A 106 14.01 -5.01 -8.63
C TRP A 106 13.85 -5.53 -7.21
N GLU A 107 14.68 -6.49 -6.77
CA GLU A 107 14.66 -6.97 -5.38
C GLU A 107 15.10 -5.90 -4.37
N GLY A 108 15.89 -4.92 -4.81
CA GLY A 108 16.27 -3.76 -4.02
C GLY A 108 15.23 -2.64 -3.97
N GLY A 109 14.12 -2.75 -4.71
CA GLY A 109 13.07 -1.73 -4.75
C GLY A 109 13.49 -0.39 -5.39
N ILE A 110 14.57 -0.38 -6.17
CA ILE A 110 15.11 0.84 -6.81
C ILE A 110 14.30 1.19 -8.06
N ILE A 111 13.92 0.17 -8.84
CA ILE A 111 13.09 0.29 -10.04
C ILE A 111 12.09 -0.86 -10.10
N THR A 112 11.00 -0.67 -10.84
CA THR A 112 10.03 -1.71 -11.16
C THR A 112 10.20 -2.20 -12.61
N PRO A 113 9.84 -3.46 -12.92
CA PRO A 113 9.78 -3.93 -14.30
C PRO A 113 8.66 -3.21 -15.07
N ASN A 114 8.76 -3.20 -16.40
CA ASN A 114 7.65 -2.82 -17.26
C ASN A 114 6.54 -3.88 -17.24
N ALA A 115 5.37 -3.55 -17.79
CA ALA A 115 4.21 -4.43 -17.78
C ALA A 115 4.47 -5.80 -18.44
N GLU A 116 5.16 -5.82 -19.58
CA GLU A 116 5.50 -7.07 -20.28
C GLU A 116 6.35 -8.00 -19.42
N THR A 117 7.39 -7.45 -18.78
CA THR A 117 8.29 -8.23 -17.92
C THR A 117 7.59 -8.69 -16.65
N LEU A 118 6.66 -7.88 -16.13
CA LEU A 118 5.85 -8.24 -14.97
C LEU A 118 4.93 -9.42 -15.26
N VAL A 119 4.33 -9.49 -16.46
CA VAL A 119 3.54 -10.64 -16.92
C VAL A 119 4.43 -11.87 -17.04
N ARG A 120 5.60 -11.75 -17.68
CA ARG A 120 6.56 -12.86 -17.80
C ARG A 120 7.02 -13.42 -16.46
N LEU A 121 7.22 -12.54 -15.47
CA LEU A 121 7.52 -12.94 -14.09
C LEU A 121 6.35 -13.70 -13.45
N ALA A 122 5.13 -13.23 -13.66
CA ALA A 122 3.91 -13.85 -13.15
C ALA A 122 3.77 -15.27 -13.70
N ASP A 123 3.90 -15.42 -15.02
CA ASP A 123 3.84 -16.71 -15.72
C ASP A 123 4.98 -17.64 -15.26
N TYR A 124 6.20 -17.13 -15.15
CA TYR A 124 7.35 -17.93 -14.71
C TYR A 124 7.13 -18.53 -13.32
N PHE A 125 6.62 -17.73 -12.39
CA PHE A 125 6.39 -18.15 -11.01
C PHE A 125 5.05 -18.87 -10.80
N ASP A 126 4.21 -18.95 -11.83
CA ASP A 126 2.85 -19.48 -11.76
C ASP A 126 1.99 -18.76 -10.71
N VAL A 127 1.97 -17.42 -10.82
CA VAL A 127 1.21 -16.53 -9.93
C VAL A 127 0.55 -15.42 -10.75
N SER A 128 -0.43 -14.73 -10.18
CA SER A 128 -1.01 -13.55 -10.82
C SER A 128 -0.12 -12.31 -10.68
N VAL A 129 -0.27 -11.35 -11.60
CA VAL A 129 0.37 -10.04 -11.50
C VAL A 129 -0.08 -9.33 -10.21
N ASP A 130 -1.34 -9.44 -9.82
CA ASP A 130 -1.84 -8.89 -8.56
C ASP A 130 -1.11 -9.46 -7.33
N TYR A 131 -0.82 -10.76 -7.33
CA TYR A 131 -0.04 -11.40 -6.27
C TYR A 131 1.39 -10.88 -6.23
N LEU A 132 2.04 -10.72 -7.39
CA LEU A 132 3.37 -10.11 -7.47
C LEU A 132 3.38 -8.69 -6.92
N LEU A 133 2.32 -7.91 -7.15
CA LEU A 133 2.22 -6.53 -6.68
C LEU A 133 1.70 -6.40 -5.23
N GLY A 134 1.52 -7.52 -4.52
CA GLY A 134 1.01 -7.54 -3.14
C GLY A 134 -0.45 -7.09 -3.00
N ARG A 135 -1.22 -7.10 -4.10
CA ARG A 135 -2.61 -6.66 -4.13
C ARG A 135 -3.61 -7.75 -3.75
N LYS A 136 -3.23 -9.03 -3.75
CA LYS A 136 -4.11 -10.12 -3.29
C LYS A 136 -3.36 -11.29 -2.67
N ILE A 137 -3.77 -11.66 -1.46
CA ILE A 137 -3.61 -12.99 -0.89
C ILE A 137 -4.73 -13.82 -1.52
N GLU A 138 -4.37 -14.70 -2.47
CA GLU A 138 -5.21 -15.75 -3.06
C GLU A 138 -6.51 -15.30 -3.76
N ARG A 139 -6.63 -15.66 -5.04
CA ARG A 139 -7.94 -15.83 -5.69
C ARG A 139 -8.01 -17.31 -6.05
N ASN A 140 -8.95 -18.02 -5.42
CA ASN A 140 -9.42 -19.33 -5.85
C ASN A 140 -9.70 -19.35 -7.36
#